data_AF-A0A151LR47-F1
#
_entry.id   AF-A0A151LR47-F1
#
_cell.length_a   1.000
_cell.length_b   1.000
_cell.length_c   1.000
_cell.angle_alpha   90.00
_cell.angle_beta   90.00
_cell.angle_gamma   90.00
#
_symmetry.space_group_name_H-M   'P 1'
#
loop_
_entity.id
_entity.type
_entity.pdbx_description
1 polymer ?
#
loop_
_entity_poly.entity_id
_entity_poly.type
_entity_poly.pdbx_seq_one_letter_code
_entity_poly.pdbx_strand_id
1 'polypeptide(L)'
;MSFLNKSFMLNFLNTFPKKGKFQHTYILTPKLNKSKLPERKTFKPTLQDGKYKVTASQKVPEHIKCPSYAKTGIVENSNINYEIKDDKYIEKMKKACKLASDCLKLCLENSKEGITTDIIDNMAYDFYIKNNAYPGGLNFHSFPKSICASPNE
;
A
#
# COMPACT_ATOMS: atom_id res chain seq x y z
N MET A 1 2.67 51.85 38.32
CA MET A 1 3.93 51.17 37.95
C MET A 1 3.58 49.84 37.30
N SER A 2 3.52 49.69 35.97
CA SER A 2 4.63 49.78 35.00
C SER A 2 5.62 48.62 35.25
N PHE A 3 5.98 47.73 34.36
CA PHE A 3 5.77 47.49 32.93
C PHE A 3 6.04 45.99 32.76
N LEU A 4 5.05 45.20 32.35
CA LEU A 4 5.34 43.94 31.67
C LEU A 4 4.89 44.10 30.24
N ASN A 5 5.90 43.99 29.39
CA ASN A 5 6.05 44.70 28.14
C ASN A 5 5.17 44.06 27.05
N LYS A 6 4.29 44.86 26.44
CA LYS A 6 3.52 44.52 25.22
C LYS A 6 4.41 44.21 23.99
N SER A 7 5.74 44.22 24.16
CA SER A 7 6.74 43.98 23.11
C SER A 7 6.98 42.50 22.79
N PHE A 8 6.62 41.55 23.67
CA PHE A 8 6.85 40.12 23.36
C PHE A 8 5.83 39.51 22.40
N MET A 9 4.72 40.22 22.14
CA MET A 9 3.67 39.85 21.18
C MET A 9 3.74 40.65 19.86
N LEU A 10 4.81 41.40 19.62
CA LEU A 10 4.97 42.21 18.39
C LEU A 10 6.24 41.92 17.57
N ASN A 11 7.12 41.03 18.03
CA ASN A 11 8.37 40.71 17.32
C ASN A 11 8.36 39.38 16.57
N PHE A 12 7.26 38.62 16.56
CA PHE A 12 7.14 37.40 15.74
C PHE A 12 6.42 37.62 14.41
N LEU A 13 5.92 38.84 14.15
CA LEU A 13 5.15 39.17 12.94
C LEU A 13 5.96 39.91 11.87
N ASN A 14 7.25 40.19 12.08
CA ASN A 14 8.04 41.05 11.19
C ASN A 14 9.34 40.43 10.65
N THR A 15 9.34 39.13 10.34
CA THR A 15 10.33 38.56 9.42
C THR A 15 9.65 37.59 8.45
N PHE A 16 8.65 38.07 7.71
CA PHE A 16 8.26 37.42 6.46
C PHE A 16 9.28 37.83 5.38
N PRO A 17 10.13 36.93 4.88
CA PRO A 17 10.88 37.21 3.68
C PRO A 17 9.90 37.47 2.53
N LYS A 18 10.14 38.58 1.82
CA LYS A 18 9.39 39.03 0.64
C LYS A 18 9.16 37.87 -0.32
N LYS A 19 7.97 37.85 -0.97
CA LYS A 19 7.53 36.93 -2.03
C LYS A 19 8.68 36.58 -3.01
N GLY A 20 9.45 35.55 -2.69
CA GLY A 20 10.29 34.82 -3.61
C GLY A 20 9.46 33.65 -4.13
N LYS A 21 9.46 33.42 -5.44
CA LYS A 21 8.86 32.22 -6.04
C LYS A 21 9.48 31.01 -5.35
N PHE A 22 8.72 30.31 -4.51
CA PHE A 22 9.13 29.02 -3.96
C PHE A 22 9.30 28.07 -5.15
N GLN A 23 10.54 27.89 -5.61
CA GLN A 23 10.87 26.82 -6.53
C GLN A 23 10.74 25.53 -5.74
N HIS A 24 9.72 24.75 -6.09
CA HIS A 24 9.56 23.37 -5.62
C HIS A 24 10.87 22.63 -5.93
N THR A 25 11.70 22.38 -4.93
CA THR A 25 12.95 21.65 -5.12
C THR A 25 12.61 20.18 -5.36
N TYR A 26 12.53 19.80 -6.64
CA TYR A 26 12.46 18.42 -7.12
C TYR A 26 13.77 17.66 -6.80
N ILE A 27 14.15 17.57 -5.52
CA ILE A 27 15.38 16.90 -5.08
C ILE A 27 15.00 15.68 -4.25
N LEU A 28 14.19 14.78 -4.82
CA LEU A 28 14.06 13.38 -4.38
C LEU A 28 13.66 12.45 -5.52
N THR A 29 13.27 12.97 -6.69
CA THR A 29 13.26 12.17 -7.92
C THR A 29 14.70 12.00 -8.39
N PRO A 30 15.20 10.76 -8.60
CA PRO A 30 16.38 10.59 -9.42
C PRO A 30 16.08 11.28 -10.76
N LYS A 31 16.97 12.16 -11.22
CA LYS A 31 16.89 12.71 -12.57
C LYS A 31 16.95 11.51 -13.52
N LEU A 32 15.79 11.00 -13.92
CA LEU A 32 15.68 9.99 -14.97
C LEU A 32 16.42 10.57 -16.17
N ASN A 33 17.56 9.97 -16.48
CA ASN A 33 18.40 10.41 -17.57
C ASN A 33 17.54 10.32 -18.83
N LYS A 34 17.18 11.46 -19.43
CA LYS A 34 16.36 11.54 -20.65
C LYS A 34 17.12 11.09 -21.90
N SER A 35 18.25 10.40 -21.74
CA SER A 35 18.76 9.56 -22.81
C SER A 35 17.67 8.53 -23.08
N LYS A 36 16.95 8.69 -24.19
CA LYS A 36 16.19 7.61 -24.81
C LYS A 36 17.19 6.49 -25.10
N LEU A 37 17.47 5.66 -24.10
CA LEU A 37 18.01 4.35 -24.34
C LEU A 37 17.01 3.71 -25.30
N PRO A 38 17.42 3.19 -26.47
CA PRO A 38 16.51 2.46 -27.31
C PRO A 38 15.89 1.39 -26.43
N GLU A 39 14.56 1.41 -26.27
CA GLU A 39 13.83 0.33 -25.64
C GLU A 39 14.22 -0.94 -26.39
N ARG A 40 15.11 -1.74 -25.81
CA ARG A 40 15.41 -3.07 -26.32
C ARG A 40 14.15 -3.90 -26.10
N LYS A 41 13.23 -3.85 -27.05
CA LYS A 41 12.14 -4.81 -27.17
C LYS A 41 12.73 -6.14 -27.62
N THR A 42 13.38 -6.82 -26.69
CA THR A 42 13.95 -8.15 -26.92
C THR A 42 13.46 -9.18 -25.91
N PHE A 43 12.43 -8.87 -25.13
CA PHE A 43 11.77 -9.88 -24.30
C PHE A 43 10.55 -10.42 -25.04
N LYS A 44 10.52 -11.73 -25.27
CA LYS A 44 9.33 -12.41 -25.75
C LYS A 44 8.42 -12.59 -24.53
N PRO A 45 7.17 -12.09 -24.55
CA PRO A 45 6.25 -12.27 -23.43
C PRO A 45 6.16 -13.75 -23.05
N THR A 46 6.42 -14.02 -21.77
CA THR A 46 6.40 -15.40 -21.25
C THR A 46 5.03 -15.77 -20.71
N LEU A 47 4.21 -14.75 -20.40
CA LEU A 47 2.84 -14.92 -19.96
C LEU A 47 1.85 -14.60 -21.07
N GLN A 48 0.73 -15.30 -21.00
CA GLN A 48 -0.41 -15.09 -21.89
C GLN A 48 -1.62 -14.95 -20.99
N ASP A 49 -2.36 -13.86 -21.17
CA ASP A 49 -3.58 -13.63 -20.40
C ASP A 49 -4.61 -14.73 -20.68
N GLY A 50 -5.34 -15.14 -19.65
CA GLY A 50 -6.32 -16.23 -19.71
C GLY A 50 -5.77 -17.64 -19.97
N LYS A 51 -4.45 -17.81 -20.18
CA LYS A 51 -3.84 -19.14 -20.42
C LYS A 51 -3.98 -20.08 -19.22
N TYR A 52 -3.91 -19.54 -18.01
CA TYR A 52 -3.99 -20.30 -16.77
C TYR A 52 -5.33 -20.05 -16.07
N LYS A 53 -5.96 -21.13 -15.60
CA LYS A 53 -7.23 -21.06 -14.89
C LYS A 53 -7.07 -20.36 -13.54
N VAL A 54 -7.95 -19.40 -13.26
CA VAL A 54 -8.10 -18.81 -11.92
C VAL A 54 -8.92 -19.77 -11.05
N THR A 55 -8.33 -20.26 -9.96
CA THR A 55 -9.05 -21.11 -8.99
C THR A 55 -9.99 -20.27 -8.13
N ALA A 56 -11.00 -20.92 -7.53
CA ALA A 56 -12.03 -20.24 -6.75
C ALA A 56 -11.45 -19.54 -5.50
N SER A 57 -12.11 -18.46 -5.08
CA SER A 57 -11.77 -17.75 -3.85
C SER A 57 -12.08 -18.57 -2.61
N GLN A 58 -11.26 -18.42 -1.57
CA GLN A 58 -11.45 -19.09 -0.29
C GLN A 58 -12.41 -18.31 0.62
N LYS A 59 -13.20 -19.02 1.44
CA LYS A 59 -14.16 -18.40 2.37
C LYS A 59 -13.46 -17.97 3.64
N VAL A 60 -13.68 -16.75 4.12
CA VAL A 60 -13.13 -16.29 5.40
C VAL A 60 -14.03 -16.76 6.55
N PRO A 61 -13.48 -17.30 7.66
CA PRO A 61 -14.25 -17.64 8.86
C PRO A 61 -15.02 -16.45 9.45
N GLU A 62 -16.20 -16.72 10.01
CA GLU A 62 -17.14 -15.69 10.47
C GLU A 62 -16.64 -14.84 11.64
N HIS A 63 -15.72 -15.37 12.45
CA HIS A 63 -15.19 -14.67 13.62
C HIS A 63 -14.17 -13.57 13.26
N ILE A 64 -13.65 -13.57 12.02
CA ILE A 64 -12.68 -12.57 11.57
C ILE A 64 -13.42 -11.28 11.20
N LYS A 65 -12.91 -10.15 11.70
CA LYS A 65 -13.47 -8.84 11.37
C LYS A 65 -13.21 -8.51 9.89
N CYS A 66 -14.28 -8.43 9.11
CA CYS A 66 -14.22 -8.13 7.68
C CYS A 66 -14.38 -6.63 7.38
N PRO A 67 -13.75 -6.13 6.30
CA PRO A 67 -14.04 -4.80 5.75
C PRO A 67 -15.43 -4.73 5.10
N SER A 68 -15.93 -3.52 4.85
CA SER A 68 -17.27 -3.29 4.27
C SER A 68 -17.47 -3.98 2.92
N TYR A 69 -16.44 -4.01 2.08
CA TYR A 69 -16.48 -4.62 0.75
C TYR A 69 -16.45 -6.15 0.76
N ALA A 70 -16.11 -6.81 1.88
CA ALA A 70 -15.84 -8.26 1.89
C ALA A 70 -17.02 -9.11 1.40
N LYS A 71 -18.26 -8.66 1.64
CA LYS A 71 -19.48 -9.36 1.19
C LYS A 71 -19.92 -8.94 -0.21
N THR A 72 -19.83 -7.66 -0.52
CA THR A 72 -20.45 -7.07 -1.71
C THR A 72 -19.51 -6.96 -2.90
N GLY A 73 -18.19 -6.95 -2.67
CA GLY A 73 -17.19 -6.59 -3.67
C GLY A 73 -17.10 -5.10 -3.98
N ILE A 74 -17.99 -4.28 -3.38
CA ILE A 74 -18.11 -2.85 -3.67
C ILE A 74 -17.32 -2.08 -2.62
N VAL A 75 -16.32 -1.33 -3.09
CA VAL A 75 -15.47 -0.47 -2.27
C VAL A 75 -16.03 0.95 -2.34
N GLU A 76 -16.22 1.58 -1.19
CA GLU A 76 -16.63 2.98 -1.11
C GLU A 76 -15.51 3.89 -1.62
N ASN A 77 -15.88 4.99 -2.28
CA ASN A 77 -14.91 5.98 -2.74
C ASN A 77 -14.14 6.55 -1.55
N SER A 78 -12.84 6.74 -1.73
CA SER A 78 -12.02 7.41 -0.72
C SER A 78 -12.47 8.86 -0.52
N ASN A 79 -12.39 9.33 0.72
CA ASN A 79 -12.55 10.75 1.00
C ASN A 79 -11.44 11.53 0.28
N ILE A 80 -11.82 12.62 -0.40
CA ILE A 80 -10.87 13.51 -1.08
C ILE A 80 -9.98 14.24 -0.06
N ASN A 81 -10.48 14.41 1.17
CA ASN A 81 -9.72 15.01 2.26
C ASN A 81 -8.77 13.99 2.89
N TYR A 82 -7.54 14.43 3.19
CA TYR A 82 -6.57 13.63 3.92
C TYR A 82 -6.97 13.48 5.40
N GLU A 83 -6.65 12.33 5.97
CA GLU A 83 -6.90 12.03 7.38
C GLU A 83 -5.60 12.14 8.18
N ILE A 84 -5.59 12.94 9.24
CA ILE A 84 -4.50 12.99 10.22
C ILE A 84 -4.77 11.93 11.29
N LYS A 85 -3.89 10.93 11.38
CA LYS A 85 -4.04 9.81 12.34
C LYS A 85 -3.56 10.23 13.73
N ASP A 86 -4.31 9.84 14.76
CA ASP A 86 -3.88 9.93 16.15
C ASP A 86 -2.92 8.77 16.53
N ASP A 87 -2.32 8.86 17.72
CA ASP A 87 -1.37 7.86 18.22
C ASP A 87 -1.99 6.45 18.29
N LYS A 88 -3.28 6.35 18.65
CA LYS A 88 -3.99 5.07 18.76
C LYS A 88 -4.16 4.40 17.39
N TYR A 89 -4.47 5.16 16.35
CA TYR A 89 -4.53 4.67 14.99
C TYR A 89 -3.15 4.29 14.46
N ILE A 90 -2.12 5.09 14.75
CA ILE A 90 -0.74 4.79 14.36
C ILE A 90 -0.30 3.44 14.95
N GLU A 91 -0.58 3.17 16.22
CA GLU A 91 -0.23 1.88 16.84
C GLU A 91 -0.97 0.69 16.22
N LYS A 92 -2.23 0.87 15.81
CA LYS A 92 -2.97 -0.16 15.07
C LYS A 92 -2.37 -0.40 13.68
N MET A 93 -2.00 0.67 12.97
CA MET A 93 -1.35 0.58 11.66
C MET A 93 -0.02 -0.15 11.75
N LYS A 94 0.83 0.15 12.75
CA LYS A 94 2.09 -0.56 12.97
C LYS A 94 1.90 -2.07 13.10
N LYS A 95 0.90 -2.51 13.89
CA LYS A 95 0.57 -3.94 14.05
C LYS A 95 0.13 -4.58 12.73
N ALA A 96 -0.75 -3.92 11.98
CA ALA A 96 -1.20 -4.40 10.68
C ALA A 96 -0.05 -4.48 9.66
N CYS A 97 0.79 -3.45 9.58
CA CYS A 97 1.97 -3.43 8.71
C CYS A 97 2.99 -4.50 9.08
N LYS A 98 3.20 -4.75 10.38
CA LYS A 98 4.08 -5.82 10.86
C LYS A 98 3.57 -7.19 10.40
N LEU A 99 2.27 -7.45 10.57
CA LEU A 99 1.65 -8.69 10.09
C LEU A 99 1.78 -8.86 8.57
N ALA A 100 1.49 -7.81 7.80
CA ALA A 100 1.64 -7.84 6.34
C ALA A 100 3.09 -8.06 5.90
N SER A 101 4.06 -7.45 6.61
CA SER A 101 5.49 -7.67 6.36
C SER A 101 5.92 -9.10 6.63
N ASP A 102 5.41 -9.72 7.70
CA ASP A 102 5.73 -11.10 8.02
C ASP A 102 5.08 -12.08 7.02
N CYS A 103 3.87 -11.79 6.53
CA CYS A 103 3.26 -12.52 5.41
C CYS A 103 4.09 -12.41 4.13
N LEU A 104 4.59 -11.20 3.81
CA LEU A 104 5.42 -10.99 2.63
C LEU A 104 6.72 -11.82 2.70
N LYS A 105 7.36 -11.89 3.87
CA LYS A 105 8.56 -12.72 4.07
C LYS A 105 8.26 -14.19 3.81
N LEU A 106 7.16 -14.70 4.37
CA LEU A 106 6.71 -16.07 4.09
C LEU A 106 6.55 -16.32 2.58
N CYS A 107 5.89 -15.42 1.87
CA CYS A 107 5.70 -15.55 0.41
C CYS A 107 7.04 -15.54 -0.34
N LEU A 108 7.96 -14.63 0.03
CA LEU A 108 9.28 -14.52 -0.59
C LEU A 108 10.13 -15.77 -0.38
N GLU A 109 10.16 -16.31 0.84
CA GLU A 109 10.92 -17.53 1.18
C GLU A 109 10.43 -18.78 0.43
N ASN A 110 9.18 -18.77 -0.03
CA ASN A 110 8.56 -19.89 -0.75
C ASN A 110 8.43 -19.66 -2.26
N SER A 111 8.76 -18.47 -2.75
CA SER A 111 8.76 -18.14 -4.18
C SER A 111 9.99 -18.75 -4.86
N LYS A 112 9.85 -20.02 -5.28
CA LYS A 112 10.91 -20.83 -5.89
C LYS A 112 10.45 -21.41 -7.23
N GLU A 113 11.40 -21.86 -8.04
CA GLU A 113 11.10 -22.53 -9.30
C GLU A 113 10.14 -23.72 -9.09
N GLY A 114 9.21 -23.89 -10.03
CA GLY A 114 8.18 -24.93 -9.97
C GLY A 114 6.98 -24.61 -9.06
N ILE A 115 7.02 -23.53 -8.29
CA ILE A 115 5.89 -23.10 -7.44
C ILE A 115 4.98 -22.15 -8.22
N THR A 116 3.67 -22.41 -8.18
CA THR A 116 2.68 -21.54 -8.81
C THR A 116 2.32 -20.37 -7.91
N THR A 117 1.87 -19.26 -8.51
CA THR A 117 1.37 -18.10 -7.76
C THR A 117 0.14 -18.44 -6.92
N ASP A 118 -0.64 -19.44 -7.33
CA ASP A 118 -1.79 -19.93 -6.57
C ASP A 118 -1.38 -20.61 -5.25
N ILE A 119 -0.28 -21.37 -5.25
CA ILE A 119 0.27 -21.95 -4.02
C ILE A 119 0.70 -20.84 -3.06
N ILE A 120 1.40 -19.81 -3.56
CA ILE A 120 1.83 -18.67 -2.74
C ILE A 120 0.62 -17.90 -2.19
N ASP A 121 -0.43 -17.70 -2.99
CA ASP A 121 -1.68 -17.08 -2.52
C ASP A 121 -2.35 -17.88 -1.40
N ASN A 122 -2.40 -19.21 -1.53
CA ASN A 122 -2.96 -20.07 -0.48
C ASN A 122 -2.15 -19.99 0.82
N MET A 123 -0.82 -19.91 0.74
CA MET A 123 0.03 -19.71 1.92
C MET A 123 -0.23 -18.35 2.59
N ALA A 124 -0.42 -17.29 1.80
CA ALA A 124 -0.75 -15.97 2.32
C ALA A 124 -2.13 -15.95 2.98
N TYR A 125 -3.13 -16.56 2.35
CA TYR A 125 -4.46 -16.74 2.91
C TYR A 125 -4.38 -17.43 4.28
N ASP A 126 -3.76 -18.60 4.35
CA ASP A 126 -3.62 -19.38 5.58
C ASP A 126 -2.93 -18.58 6.68
N PHE A 127 -1.89 -17.82 6.32
CA PHE A 127 -1.19 -16.96 7.26
C PHE A 127 -2.11 -15.90 7.87
N TYR A 128 -2.90 -15.19 7.05
CA TYR A 128 -3.84 -14.19 7.56
C TYR A 128 -4.93 -14.82 8.43
N ILE A 129 -5.52 -15.96 8.01
CA ILE A 129 -6.55 -16.65 8.79
C ILE A 129 -6.01 -17.10 10.16
N LYS A 130 -4.82 -17.71 10.21
CA LYS A 130 -4.16 -18.12 11.46
C LYS A 130 -3.89 -16.96 12.40
N ASN A 131 -3.72 -15.75 11.87
CA ASN A 131 -3.50 -14.52 12.63
C ASN A 131 -4.79 -13.72 12.88
N ASN A 132 -5.97 -14.31 12.66
CA ASN A 132 -7.28 -13.67 12.81
C ASN A 132 -7.41 -12.35 12.02
N ALA A 133 -6.82 -12.32 10.82
CA ALA A 133 -6.81 -11.17 9.95
C ALA A 133 -7.50 -11.46 8.61
N TYR A 134 -8.12 -10.44 8.03
CA TYR A 134 -8.73 -10.51 6.71
C TYR A 134 -7.67 -10.27 5.62
N PRO A 135 -7.55 -11.12 4.59
CA PRO A 135 -6.66 -10.88 3.46
C PRO A 135 -7.18 -9.73 2.59
N GLY A 136 -6.45 -8.61 2.52
CA GLY A 136 -6.95 -7.36 1.92
C GLY A 136 -7.27 -7.40 0.43
N GLY A 137 -6.67 -8.31 -0.35
CA GLY A 137 -7.04 -8.49 -1.76
C GLY A 137 -8.41 -9.12 -1.94
N LEU A 138 -8.83 -9.97 -1.01
CA LEU A 138 -9.97 -10.84 -1.20
C LEU A 138 -11.27 -10.04 -1.38
N ASN A 139 -11.93 -10.24 -2.51
CA ASN A 139 -13.15 -9.54 -2.90
C ASN A 139 -13.01 -8.00 -2.97
N PHE A 140 -11.81 -7.45 -2.99
CA PHE A 140 -11.61 -6.01 -3.22
C PHE A 140 -11.90 -5.71 -4.70
N HIS A 141 -12.96 -4.96 -5.01
CA HIS A 141 -13.45 -4.80 -6.39
C HIS A 141 -13.66 -6.15 -7.12
N SER A 142 -14.21 -7.15 -6.42
CA SER A 142 -14.36 -8.51 -6.94
C SER A 142 -13.04 -9.24 -7.27
N PHE A 143 -11.91 -8.76 -6.76
CA PHE A 143 -10.63 -9.46 -6.94
C PHE A 143 -10.67 -10.86 -6.30
N PRO A 144 -10.30 -11.92 -7.02
CA PRO A 144 -10.60 -13.30 -6.62
C PRO A 144 -9.59 -13.91 -5.64
N LYS A 145 -8.48 -13.21 -5.33
CA LYS A 145 -7.33 -13.76 -4.60
C LYS A 145 -6.97 -12.94 -3.36
N SER A 146 -6.17 -13.52 -2.48
CA SER A 146 -5.75 -12.87 -1.23
C SER A 146 -4.63 -11.85 -1.48
N ILE A 147 -3.73 -12.16 -2.41
CA ILE A 147 -2.61 -11.32 -2.83
C ILE A 147 -2.52 -11.21 -4.35
N CYS A 148 -1.79 -10.20 -4.81
CA CYS A 148 -1.39 -10.09 -6.21
C CYS A 148 -0.03 -10.73 -6.42
N ALA A 149 0.14 -11.45 -7.53
CA ALA A 149 1.43 -11.91 -8.01
C ALA A 149 1.62 -11.41 -9.45
N SER A 150 2.75 -10.76 -9.71
CA SER A 150 3.04 -10.11 -10.99
C SER A 150 4.38 -10.60 -11.55
N PRO A 151 4.43 -11.82 -12.10
CA PRO A 151 5.64 -12.33 -12.74
C PRO A 151 5.79 -11.69 -14.12
N ASN A 152 6.91 -11.00 -14.40
CA ASN A 152 7.33 -10.53 -15.75
C ASN A 152 6.22 -9.98 -16.67
N GLU A 153 6.51 -9.86 -17.97
CA GLU A 153 5.57 -9.55 -19.05
C GLU A 153 5.26 -10.75 -19.98
#